data_AF-A0A7Y2NFD5-F1
#
_entry.id   AF-A0A7Y2NFD5-F1
#
_cell.length_a   1.000
_cell.length_b   1.000
_cell.length_c   1.000
_cell.angle_alpha   90.00
_cell.angle_beta   90.00
_cell.angle_gamma   90.00
#
_symmetry.space_group_name_H-M   'P 1'
#
loop_
_entity.id
_entity.type
_entity.pdbx_description
1 polymer ?
#
loop_
_entity_poly.entity_id
_entity_poly.type
_entity_poly.pdbx_seq_one_letter_code
_entity_poly.pdbx_strand_id
1 'polypeptide(L)'
;MSDRGSAAVEFALVVPLVLVALLAIVETAVVGRTQLAVVSAAREGAREAAAHPDVDRAVDAVHQALGPELAEAASVTVRRPGVVGEPAQVVVTVRHRVSAGFFGGFHIDLRGRAAMRVER
;
A
#
# COMPACT_ATOMS: atom_id res chain seq x y z
N MET A 1 -49.74 -17.13 13.98
CA MET A 1 -49.03 -16.96 12.68
C MET A 1 -47.87 -15.95 12.80
N SER A 2 -47.16 -15.91 13.94
CA SER A 2 -46.28 -14.77 14.25
C SER A 2 -44.78 -15.10 14.27
N ASP A 3 -44.39 -16.36 14.43
CA ASP A 3 -42.97 -16.75 14.52
C ASP A 3 -42.21 -16.62 13.20
N ARG A 4 -42.89 -16.86 12.07
CA ARG A 4 -42.28 -16.76 10.73
C ARG A 4 -41.96 -15.32 10.30
N GLY A 5 -42.72 -14.34 10.80
CA GLY A 5 -42.47 -12.91 10.55
C GLY A 5 -41.28 -12.38 11.35
N SER A 6 -41.13 -12.83 12.60
CA SER A 6 -40.00 -12.45 13.46
C SER A 6 -38.66 -12.94 12.91
N ALA A 7 -38.60 -14.21 12.47
CA ALA A 7 -37.38 -14.80 11.92
C ALA A 7 -36.91 -14.10 10.62
N ALA A 8 -37.85 -13.68 9.76
CA ALA A 8 -37.53 -12.94 8.54
C ALA A 8 -36.98 -11.54 8.83
N VAL A 9 -37.51 -10.85 9.85
CA VAL A 9 -37.05 -9.52 10.27
C VAL A 9 -35.67 -9.58 10.93
N GLU A 10 -35.43 -10.58 11.78
CA GLU A 10 -34.11 -10.80 12.40
C GLU A 10 -33.04 -11.06 11.33
N PHE A 11 -33.35 -11.92 10.35
CA PHE A 11 -32.45 -12.16 9.22
C PHE A 11 -32.19 -10.89 8.38
N ALA A 12 -33.22 -10.08 8.15
CA ALA A 12 -33.10 -8.82 7.42
C ALA A 12 -32.17 -7.80 8.11
N LEU A 13 -31.99 -7.89 9.43
CA LEU A 13 -31.04 -7.06 10.18
C LEU A 13 -29.62 -7.65 10.22
N VAL A 14 -29.49 -8.98 10.27
CA VAL A 14 -28.19 -9.66 10.33
C VAL A 14 -27.46 -9.62 8.98
N VAL A 15 -28.16 -9.81 7.87
CA VAL A 15 -27.54 -9.84 6.53
C VAL A 15 -26.76 -8.56 6.20
N PRO A 16 -27.30 -7.34 6.38
CA PRO A 16 -26.54 -6.11 6.16
C PRO A 16 -25.26 -6.03 6.99
N LEU A 17 -25.31 -6.47 8.25
CA LEU A 17 -24.13 -6.47 9.13
C LEU A 17 -23.05 -7.44 8.61
N VAL A 18 -23.45 -8.65 8.19
CA VAL A 18 -22.53 -9.64 7.61
C VAL A 18 -21.91 -9.12 6.31
N LEU A 19 -22.71 -8.46 5.45
CA LEU A 19 -22.19 -7.86 4.21
C LEU A 19 -21.15 -6.77 4.48
N VAL A 20 -21.41 -5.88 5.45
CA VAL A 20 -20.43 -4.86 5.87
C VAL A 20 -19.15 -5.51 6.40
N ALA A 21 -19.27 -6.57 7.19
CA ALA A 21 -18.10 -7.30 7.71
C ALA A 21 -17.28 -7.96 6.58
N LEU A 22 -17.94 -8.58 5.60
CA LEU A 22 -17.26 -9.18 4.44
C LEU A 22 -16.54 -8.13 3.60
N LEU A 23 -17.19 -6.99 3.32
CA LEU A 23 -16.57 -5.89 2.60
C LEU A 23 -15.34 -5.36 3.35
N ALA A 24 -15.43 -5.20 4.68
CA ALA A 24 -14.31 -4.76 5.51
C ALA A 24 -13.12 -5.74 5.46
N ILE A 25 -13.38 -7.06 5.44
CA ILE A 25 -12.33 -8.08 5.30
C ILE A 25 -11.64 -7.97 3.95
N VAL A 26 -12.40 -7.87 2.86
CA VAL A 26 -11.85 -7.73 1.50
C VAL A 26 -11.02 -6.46 1.39
N GLU A 27 -11.54 -5.34 1.88
CA GLU A 27 -10.86 -4.05 1.85
C GLU A 27 -9.54 -4.11 2.63
N THR A 28 -9.55 -4.74 3.81
CA THR A 28 -8.34 -4.95 4.61
C THR A 28 -7.30 -5.78 3.85
N ALA A 29 -7.73 -6.81 3.11
CA ALA A 29 -6.83 -7.61 2.28
C ALA A 29 -6.21 -6.80 1.13
N VAL A 30 -6.99 -5.92 0.49
CA VAL A 30 -6.49 -5.02 -0.57
C VAL A 30 -5.47 -4.02 -0.02
N VAL A 31 -5.76 -3.41 1.13
CA VAL A 31 -4.82 -2.51 1.82
C VAL A 31 -3.53 -3.27 2.17
N GLY A 32 -3.65 -4.48 2.72
CA GLY A 32 -2.50 -5.33 3.05
C GLY A 32 -1.64 -5.68 1.84
N ARG A 33 -2.27 -6.07 0.71
CA ARG A 33 -1.55 -6.32 -0.56
C ARG A 33 -0.82 -5.06 -1.04
N THR A 34 -1.47 -3.91 -0.98
CA THR A 34 -0.86 -2.63 -1.39
C THR A 34 0.31 -2.27 -0.49
N GLN A 35 0.19 -2.44 0.82
CA GLN A 35 1.29 -2.22 1.75
C GLN A 35 2.50 -3.12 1.44
N LEU A 36 2.28 -4.40 1.11
CA LEU A 36 3.36 -5.30 0.68
C LEU A 36 4.03 -4.84 -0.62
N ALA A 37 3.25 -4.34 -1.58
CA ALA A 37 3.79 -3.76 -2.81
C ALA A 37 4.65 -2.52 -2.54
N VAL A 38 4.19 -1.60 -1.67
CA VAL A 38 4.94 -0.39 -1.28
C VAL A 38 6.26 -0.74 -0.59
N VAL A 39 6.25 -1.72 0.32
CA VAL A 39 7.49 -2.19 0.99
C VAL A 39 8.44 -2.85 -0.02
N SER A 40 7.91 -3.65 -0.94
CA SER A 40 8.72 -4.31 -1.97
C SER A 40 9.35 -3.29 -2.92
N ALA A 41 8.58 -2.30 -3.37
CA ALA A 41 9.07 -1.22 -4.21
C ALA A 41 10.17 -0.40 -3.52
N ALA A 42 10.01 -0.07 -2.23
CA ALA A 42 11.06 0.60 -1.46
C ALA A 42 12.36 -0.21 -1.42
N ARG A 43 12.27 -1.54 -1.30
CA ARG A 43 13.45 -2.44 -1.34
C ARG A 43 14.12 -2.43 -2.71
N GLU A 44 13.34 -2.43 -3.78
CA GLU A 44 13.88 -2.39 -5.15
C GLU A 44 14.60 -1.05 -5.42
N GLY A 45 13.97 0.07 -5.05
CA GLY A 45 14.63 1.37 -5.11
C GLY A 45 15.90 1.43 -4.27
N ALA A 46 15.91 0.82 -3.08
CA ALA A 46 17.11 0.78 -2.24
C ALA A 46 18.22 -0.09 -2.84
N ARG A 47 17.88 -1.19 -3.54
CA ARG A 47 18.87 -1.97 -4.31
C ARG A 47 19.50 -1.11 -5.40
N GLU A 48 18.68 -0.41 -6.16
CA GLU A 48 19.20 0.42 -7.25
C GLU A 48 20.00 1.61 -6.75
N ALA A 49 19.54 2.27 -5.68
CA ALA A 49 20.29 3.33 -5.03
C ALA A 49 21.60 2.82 -4.39
N ALA A 50 21.71 1.55 -4.02
CA ALA A 50 22.97 0.98 -3.54
C ALA A 50 23.96 0.70 -4.67
N ALA A 51 23.45 0.24 -5.82
CA ALA A 51 24.26 -0.18 -6.96
C ALA A 51 24.71 0.98 -7.87
N HIS A 52 23.89 2.03 -8.00
CA HIS A 52 24.10 3.09 -8.99
C HIS A 52 24.07 4.50 -8.39
N PRO A 53 25.03 5.37 -8.77
CA PRO A 53 24.87 6.79 -9.11
C PRO A 53 23.65 7.54 -8.62
N ASP A 54 22.59 7.11 -9.29
CA ASP A 54 21.67 7.93 -10.02
C ASP A 54 20.33 7.72 -9.36
N VAL A 55 19.87 8.77 -8.69
CA VAL A 55 18.67 8.72 -7.89
C VAL A 55 17.45 8.46 -8.78
N ASP A 56 17.47 8.93 -10.03
CA ASP A 56 16.35 8.77 -10.95
C ASP A 56 16.12 7.29 -11.29
N ARG A 57 17.21 6.49 -11.41
CA ARG A 57 17.09 5.03 -11.57
C ARG A 57 16.42 4.35 -10.38
N ALA A 58 16.73 4.79 -9.16
CA ALA A 58 16.09 4.26 -7.96
C ALA A 58 14.59 4.63 -7.91
N VAL A 59 14.23 5.83 -8.37
CA VAL A 59 12.84 6.28 -8.49
C VAL A 59 12.10 5.48 -9.57
N ASP A 60 12.71 5.26 -10.73
CA ASP A 60 12.15 4.43 -11.81
C ASP A 60 11.90 2.99 -11.36
N ALA A 61 12.85 2.40 -10.63
CA ALA A 61 12.70 1.05 -10.07
C ALA A 61 11.54 0.97 -9.08
N VAL A 62 11.33 2.00 -8.25
CA VAL A 62 10.15 2.10 -7.38
C VAL A 62 8.87 2.17 -8.20
N HIS A 63 8.80 3.03 -9.21
CA HIS A 63 7.60 3.17 -10.04
C HIS A 63 7.26 1.89 -10.82
N GLN A 64 8.27 1.20 -11.35
CA GLN A 64 8.09 -0.09 -12.03
C GLN A 64 7.56 -1.16 -11.06
N ALA A 65 8.09 -1.22 -9.83
CA ALA A 65 7.64 -2.19 -8.82
C ALA A 65 6.23 -1.89 -8.28
N LEU A 66 5.81 -0.63 -8.23
CA LEU A 66 4.46 -0.23 -7.83
C LEU A 66 3.41 -0.47 -8.93
N GLY A 67 3.81 -0.37 -10.20
CA GLY A 67 2.89 -0.32 -11.34
C GLY A 67 2.26 1.09 -11.51
N PRO A 68 1.63 1.36 -12.67
CA PRO A 68 1.25 2.70 -13.08
C PRO A 68 0.26 3.39 -12.13
N GLU A 69 -0.77 2.67 -11.67
CA GLU A 69 -1.81 3.24 -10.81
C GLU A 69 -1.27 3.70 -9.45
N LEU A 70 -0.47 2.85 -8.78
CA LEU A 70 0.11 3.20 -7.49
C LEU A 70 1.26 4.21 -7.64
N ALA A 71 1.97 4.20 -8.77
CA ALA A 71 3.03 5.14 -9.08
C ALA A 71 2.53 6.59 -9.17
N GLU A 72 1.36 6.83 -9.77
CA GLU A 72 0.76 8.18 -9.84
C GLU A 72 0.39 8.73 -8.46
N ALA A 73 -0.01 7.86 -7.53
CA ALA A 73 -0.34 8.21 -6.16
C ALA A 73 0.87 8.18 -5.20
N ALA A 74 2.07 7.88 -5.70
CA ALA A 74 3.27 7.70 -4.90
C ALA A 74 4.11 8.99 -4.79
N SER A 75 4.67 9.19 -3.60
CA SER A 75 5.81 10.07 -3.37
C SER A 75 7.01 9.24 -2.98
N VAL A 76 8.14 9.46 -3.67
CA VAL A 76 9.38 8.72 -3.47
C VAL A 76 10.44 9.68 -2.95
N THR A 77 11.11 9.28 -1.87
CA THR A 77 12.26 10.01 -1.32
C THR A 77 13.44 9.07 -1.26
N VAL A 78 14.48 9.41 -2.02
CA VAL A 78 15.73 8.66 -2.06
C VAL A 78 16.81 9.49 -1.39
N ARG A 79 17.52 8.87 -0.44
CA ARG A 79 18.71 9.43 0.19
C ARG A 79 19.87 8.48 -0.08
N ARG A 80 20.74 8.84 -1.01
CA ARG A 80 21.93 8.08 -1.36
C ARG A 80 23.19 8.88 -1.00
N PRO A 81 23.96 8.49 0.02
CA PRO A 81 25.28 9.06 0.27
C PRO A 81 26.26 8.69 -0.85
N GLY A 82 27.19 9.58 -1.19
CA GLY A 82 28.25 9.31 -2.17
C GLY A 82 29.43 8.49 -1.62
N VAL A 83 29.27 7.91 -0.43
CA VAL A 83 30.33 7.18 0.28
C VAL A 83 29.97 5.69 0.30
N VAL A 84 30.87 4.87 -0.25
CA VAL A 84 30.73 3.41 -0.24
C VAL A 84 30.62 2.89 1.19
N GLY A 85 29.70 1.96 1.42
CA GLY A 85 29.42 1.37 2.74
C GLY A 85 28.39 2.12 3.58
N GLU A 86 28.09 3.39 3.27
CA GLU A 86 26.97 4.09 3.92
C GLU A 86 25.61 3.59 3.40
N PRO A 87 24.54 3.64 4.22
CA PRO A 87 23.23 3.16 3.79
C PRO A 87 22.55 4.17 2.87
N ALA A 88 22.33 3.77 1.61
CA ALA A 88 21.31 4.36 0.76
C ALA A 88 19.92 3.99 1.30
N GLN A 89 19.03 4.96 1.39
CA GLN A 89 17.70 4.81 1.98
C GLN A 89 16.64 5.26 0.99
N VAL A 90 15.59 4.46 0.84
CA VAL A 90 14.44 4.78 0.01
C VAL A 90 13.19 4.71 0.86
N VAL A 91 12.39 5.77 0.80
CA VAL A 91 11.09 5.89 1.43
C VAL A 91 10.06 6.10 0.34
N VAL A 92 9.02 5.28 0.35
CA VAL A 92 7.89 5.35 -0.58
C VAL A 92 6.64 5.59 0.24
N THR A 93 5.84 6.59 -0.12
CA THR A 93 4.54 6.87 0.50
C THR A 93 3.49 6.95 -0.58
N VAL A 94 2.47 6.08 -0.51
CA VAL A 94 1.37 6.02 -1.47
C VAL A 94 0.08 6.46 -0.80
N ARG A 95 -0.63 7.41 -1.42
CA ARG A 95 -1.95 7.85 -0.98
C ARG A 95 -3.00 6.86 -1.48
N HIS A 96 -3.32 5.86 -0.67
CA HIS A 96 -4.27 4.81 -1.03
C HIS A 96 -5.70 5.19 -0.63
N ARG A 97 -6.67 4.98 -1.54
CA ARG A 97 -8.09 5.21 -1.26
C ARG A 97 -8.72 3.92 -0.72
N VAL A 98 -9.17 3.97 0.52
CA VAL A 98 -9.98 2.92 1.14
C VAL A 98 -11.45 3.15 0.78
N SER A 99 -12.08 2.17 0.16
CA SER A 99 -13.49 2.21 -0.16
C SER A 99 -14.32 1.89 1.09
N ALA A 100 -15.14 2.84 1.52
CA ALA A 100 -16.11 2.63 2.60
C ALA A 100 -17.51 2.31 2.05
N GLY A 101 -17.59 1.71 0.86
CA GLY A 101 -18.84 1.37 0.16
C GLY A 101 -19.82 2.55 0.15
N PHE A 102 -20.80 2.52 1.05
CA PHE A 102 -21.87 3.51 1.22
C PHE A 102 -21.42 4.91 1.68
N PHE A 103 -20.21 5.07 2.25
CA PHE A 103 -19.77 6.34 2.86
C PHE A 103 -18.75 7.14 2.03
N GLY A 104 -18.54 6.80 0.75
CA GLY A 104 -17.68 7.60 -0.15
C GLY A 104 -16.16 7.37 -0.03
N GLY A 105 -15.72 6.56 0.94
CA GLY A 105 -14.33 6.18 1.15
C GLY A 105 -13.47 7.27 1.78
N PHE A 106 -12.26 6.91 2.18
CA PHE A 106 -11.27 7.83 2.76
C PHE A 106 -9.87 7.48 2.26
N HIS A 107 -8.92 8.41 2.40
CA HIS A 107 -7.54 8.17 2.00
C HIS A 107 -6.69 7.82 3.22
N ILE A 108 -5.76 6.88 3.02
CA ILE A 108 -4.72 6.54 3.98
C ILE A 108 -3.36 6.59 3.29
N ASP A 109 -2.33 6.95 4.05
CA ASP A 109 -0.96 6.93 3.55
C ASP A 109 -0.30 5.60 3.90
N LEU A 110 0.04 4.83 2.87
CA LEU A 110 0.78 3.59 2.98
C LEU A 110 2.26 3.88 2.78
N ARG A 111 3.08 3.55 3.78
CA ARG A 111 4.50 3.89 3.79
C ARG A 111 5.37 2.64 3.83
N GLY A 112 6.35 2.59 2.92
CA GLY A 112 7.41 1.61 2.87
C GLY A 112 8.77 2.28 3.00
N ARG A 113 9.71 1.62 3.69
CA ARG A 113 11.09 2.10 3.82
C ARG A 113 12.03 0.92 3.69
N ALA A 114 13.12 1.14 2.97
CA ALA A 114 14.25 0.21 2.92
C ALA A 114 15.56 0.96 2.93
N ALA A 115 16.62 0.27 3.36
CA ALA A 115 17.98 0.77 3.33
C ALA A 115 18.93 -0.35 2.91
N MET A 116 19.93 -0.01 2.08
CA MET A 116 20.98 -0.92 1.63
C MET A 116 22.32 -0.19 1.57
N ARG A 117 23.42 -0.90 1.78
CA ARG A 117 24.76 -0.30 1.76
C ARG A 117 25.17 0.01 0.33
N VAL A 118 25.70 1.20 0.09
CA VAL A 118 26.25 1.61 -1.21
C VAL A 118 27.43 0.72 -1.56
N GLU A 119 27.38 0.11 -2.74
CA GLU A 119 28.41 -0.82 -3.22
C GLU A 119 29.47 -0.12 -4.09
N ARG A 120 29.12 1.01 -4.72
CA ARG A 120 30.00 1.79 -5.60
C ARG A 120 29.71 3.29 -5.57
#